data_AF-A0A9E3II79-F1
#
_entry.id   AF-A0A9E3II79-F1
#
_cell.length_a   1.000
_cell.length_b   1.000
_cell.length_c   1.000
_cell.angle_alpha   90.00
_cell.angle_beta   90.00
_cell.angle_gamma   90.00
#
_symmetry.space_group_name_H-M   'P 1'
#
loop_
_entity.id
_entity.type
_entity.pdbx_description
1 polymer ?
#
loop_
_entity_poly.entity_id
_entity_poly.type
_entity_poly.pdbx_seq_one_letter_code
_entity_poly.pdbx_strand_id
1 'polypeptide(L)'
;MKIGNINSTVATTPVDNDRRTATQQGSTSSVGKRVDDDASAQVELSPEATMLSNASADPSFDHAKVERIAQAIRDGSFSINPGAIADKLLSNAQEVLGRSRPQH
;
A
#
# COMPACT_ATOMS: atom_id res chain seq x y z
N MET A 1 -28.09 -27.35 -5.89
CA MET A 1 -27.75 -26.08 -5.21
C MET A 1 -28.40 -26.07 -3.84
N LYS A 2 -27.63 -26.29 -2.76
CA LYS A 2 -28.07 -26.06 -1.38
C LYS A 2 -27.33 -24.79 -0.94
N ILE A 3 -28.05 -23.69 -0.77
CA ILE A 3 -27.51 -22.43 -0.27
C ILE A 3 -27.42 -22.57 1.25
N GLY A 4 -26.19 -22.70 1.75
CA GLY A 4 -25.90 -22.76 3.18
C GLY A 4 -26.08 -21.39 3.85
N ASN A 5 -26.53 -21.44 5.09
CA ASN A 5 -27.13 -20.38 5.89
C ASN A 5 -26.28 -19.13 6.12
N ILE A 6 -26.92 -17.96 5.98
CA ILE A 6 -26.54 -16.69 6.58
C ILE A 6 -26.90 -16.68 8.07
N ASN A 7 -25.90 -16.65 8.95
CA ASN A 7 -26.08 -16.24 10.35
C ASN A 7 -25.05 -15.16 10.67
N SER A 8 -25.52 -13.92 10.57
CA SER A 8 -24.94 -12.78 11.27
C SER A 8 -25.12 -13.01 12.76
N THR A 9 -24.04 -12.92 13.53
CA THR A 9 -24.13 -12.60 14.96
C THR A 9 -22.79 -12.01 15.39
N VAL A 10 -22.77 -10.69 15.44
CA VAL A 10 -21.79 -9.92 16.21
C VAL A 10 -21.97 -10.28 17.68
N ALA A 11 -20.94 -10.76 18.36
CA ALA A 11 -20.90 -10.75 19.83
C ALA A 11 -19.47 -10.86 20.37
N THR A 12 -18.98 -9.69 20.83
CA THR A 12 -18.33 -9.45 22.13
C THR A 12 -17.26 -10.44 22.64
N THR A 13 -16.03 -9.92 22.72
CA THR A 13 -14.93 -10.44 23.55
C THR A 13 -15.32 -10.62 25.01
N PRO A 14 -14.79 -11.64 25.69
CA PRO A 14 -14.00 -11.34 26.88
C PRO A 14 -12.64 -12.04 26.93
N VAL A 15 -11.70 -11.20 27.39
CA VAL A 15 -10.32 -11.34 27.83
C VAL A 15 -9.80 -12.74 28.17
N ASP A 16 -8.65 -13.00 27.53
CA ASP A 16 -7.59 -13.96 27.80
C ASP A 16 -7.36 -14.23 29.30
N ASN A 17 -7.45 -15.50 29.71
CA ASN A 17 -6.85 -15.94 30.96
C ASN A 17 -6.11 -17.25 30.71
N ASP A 18 -4.80 -17.18 30.99
CA ASP A 18 -3.89 -18.29 31.23
C ASP A 18 -3.67 -19.31 30.08
N ARG A 19 -2.64 -19.02 29.28
CA ARG A 19 -1.98 -19.99 28.39
C ARG A 19 -1.37 -21.14 29.21
N ARG A 20 -2.14 -22.21 29.40
CA ARG A 20 -1.56 -23.54 29.63
C ARG A 20 -1.10 -24.13 28.29
N THR A 21 0.21 -24.34 28.24
CA THR A 21 0.94 -25.17 27.28
C THR A 21 0.38 -26.59 27.23
N ALA A 22 0.14 -27.12 26.02
CA ALA A 22 0.62 -28.45 25.59
C ALA A 22 0.12 -28.82 24.18
N THR A 23 1.10 -29.08 23.32
CA THR A 23 1.14 -30.15 22.31
C THR A 23 0.15 -30.19 21.14
N GLN A 24 0.69 -29.93 19.93
CA GLN A 24 0.74 -30.82 18.74
C GLN A 24 0.94 -29.92 17.51
N GLN A 25 2.13 -29.80 16.91
CA GLN A 25 2.92 -30.76 16.12
C GLN A 25 2.25 -31.23 14.83
N GLY A 26 2.93 -30.91 13.71
CA GLY A 26 2.76 -31.51 12.37
C GLY A 26 2.22 -30.50 11.35
N SER A 27 2.81 -30.26 10.18
CA SER A 27 3.92 -30.89 9.50
C SER A 27 4.47 -29.94 8.42
N THR A 28 5.73 -30.15 8.09
CA THR A 28 6.52 -29.44 7.10
C THR A 28 6.13 -29.76 5.65
N SER A 29 6.57 -28.85 4.78
CA SER A 29 6.99 -29.02 3.37
C SER A 29 5.94 -29.17 2.27
N SER A 30 5.89 -28.17 1.39
CA SER A 30 6.31 -28.37 -0.01
C SER A 30 6.61 -27.04 -0.71
N VAL A 31 7.89 -26.86 -1.02
CA VAL A 31 8.46 -26.44 -2.32
C VAL A 31 7.71 -25.34 -3.09
N GLY A 32 8.41 -24.23 -3.27
CA GLY A 32 8.01 -23.13 -4.13
C GLY A 32 7.63 -23.58 -5.55
N LYS A 33 6.38 -23.31 -5.90
CA LYS A 33 5.94 -23.14 -7.27
C LYS A 33 6.30 -21.69 -7.64
N ARG A 34 7.34 -21.49 -8.47
CA ARG A 34 7.39 -20.26 -9.27
C ARG A 34 6.13 -20.29 -10.12
N VAL A 35 5.24 -19.33 -9.89
CA VAL A 35 4.10 -19.11 -10.78
C VAL A 35 4.72 -18.56 -12.06
N ASP A 36 4.67 -19.37 -13.10
CA ASP A 36 4.86 -18.94 -14.47
C ASP A 36 4.01 -17.67 -14.70
N ASP A 37 4.64 -16.64 -15.24
CA ASP A 37 4.06 -15.34 -15.53
C ASP A 37 2.80 -15.52 -16.38
N ASP A 38 1.64 -15.45 -15.74
CA ASP A 38 0.33 -15.61 -16.36
C ASP A 38 0.11 -14.43 -17.31
N ALA A 39 0.29 -14.66 -18.61
CA ALA A 39 -0.11 -13.74 -19.68
C ALA A 39 -1.58 -13.28 -19.54
N SER A 40 -2.38 -14.03 -18.78
CA SER A 40 -3.75 -13.75 -18.34
C SER A 40 -3.90 -12.50 -17.46
N ALA A 41 -2.81 -11.95 -16.93
CA ALA A 41 -2.79 -10.76 -16.06
C ALA A 41 -2.11 -9.53 -16.71
N GLN A 42 -1.82 -9.58 -18.02
CA GLN A 42 -1.21 -8.46 -18.72
C GLN A 42 -2.28 -7.42 -19.10
N VAL A 43 -2.27 -6.29 -18.40
CA VAL A 43 -3.13 -5.13 -18.71
C VAL A 43 -2.37 -4.23 -19.70
N GLU A 44 -2.84 -4.19 -20.96
CA GLU A 44 -2.31 -3.27 -21.96
C GLU A 44 -2.72 -1.83 -21.59
N LEU A 45 -1.75 -1.04 -21.15
CA LEU A 45 -1.93 0.39 -20.93
C LEU A 45 -1.99 1.12 -22.27
N SER A 46 -2.75 2.22 -22.34
CA SER A 46 -2.79 3.00 -23.58
C SER A 46 -1.39 3.50 -23.95
N PRO A 47 -1.06 3.62 -25.25
CA PRO A 47 0.24 4.12 -25.69
C PRO A 47 0.56 5.50 -25.10
N GLU A 48 -0.44 6.37 -24.94
CA GLU A 48 -0.30 7.68 -24.29
C GLU A 48 -0.01 7.58 -22.78
N ALA A 49 -0.68 6.67 -22.05
CA ALA A 49 -0.41 6.45 -20.63
C ALA A 49 0.99 5.88 -20.40
N THR A 50 1.47 5.04 -21.31
CA THR A 50 2.84 4.52 -21.31
C THR A 50 3.83 5.66 -21.58
N MET A 51 3.60 6.49 -22.60
CA MET A 51 4.45 7.66 -22.87
C MET A 51 4.50 8.65 -21.70
N LEU A 52 3.37 8.89 -21.02
CA LEU A 52 3.30 9.77 -19.85
C LEU A 52 4.00 9.17 -18.61
N SER A 53 3.91 7.85 -18.43
CA SER A 53 4.64 7.13 -17.37
C SER A 53 6.15 7.19 -17.62
N ASN A 54 6.58 7.08 -18.87
CA ASN A 54 7.96 7.26 -19.29
C ASN A 54 8.43 8.72 -19.21
N ALA A 55 7.55 9.71 -19.38
CA ALA A 55 7.86 11.13 -19.18
C ALA A 55 7.95 11.50 -17.69
N SER A 56 7.19 10.79 -16.84
CA SER A 56 7.30 10.86 -15.38
C SER A 56 8.46 10.04 -14.84
N ALA A 57 9.21 9.35 -15.72
CA ALA A 57 10.30 8.48 -15.36
C ALA A 57 11.60 9.24 -15.03
N ASP A 58 11.51 10.17 -14.09
CA ASP A 58 12.67 10.57 -13.29
C ASP A 58 12.59 9.93 -11.88
N PRO A 59 12.47 8.59 -11.73
CA PRO A 59 12.55 7.93 -10.44
C PRO A 59 14.02 7.66 -10.12
N SER A 60 14.90 8.61 -10.42
CA SER A 60 16.25 8.62 -9.87
C SER A 60 16.11 8.81 -8.37
N PHE A 61 16.00 7.69 -7.64
CA PHE A 61 16.01 7.70 -6.19
C PHE A 61 17.37 8.22 -5.72
N ASP A 62 17.41 9.50 -5.35
CA ASP A 62 18.63 10.15 -4.87
C ASP A 62 18.86 9.80 -3.38
N HIS A 63 19.58 8.71 -3.15
CA HIS A 63 19.98 8.26 -1.82
C HIS A 63 20.75 9.35 -1.04
N ALA A 64 21.62 10.10 -1.73
CA ALA A 64 22.43 11.14 -1.10
C ALA A 64 21.57 12.33 -0.62
N LYS A 65 20.48 12.65 -1.32
CA LYS A 65 19.49 13.63 -0.85
C LYS A 65 18.73 13.13 0.38
N VAL A 66 18.28 11.87 0.36
CA VAL A 66 17.56 11.28 1.50
C VAL A 66 18.41 11.29 2.76
N GLU A 67 19.67 10.88 2.66
CA GLU A 67 20.59 10.86 3.80
C GLU A 67 20.83 12.25 4.39
N ARG A 68 21.04 13.26 3.53
CA ARG A 68 21.19 14.66 3.96
C ARG A 68 19.96 15.19 4.69
N ILE A 69 18.76 14.93 4.16
CA ILE A 69 17.52 15.36 4.80
C ILE A 69 17.31 14.63 6.13
N ALA A 70 17.55 13.32 6.16
CA ALA A 70 17.45 12.53 7.39
C ALA A 70 18.38 13.05 8.49
N GLN A 71 19.62 13.43 8.13
CA GLN A 71 20.56 14.04 9.06
C GLN A 71 20.05 15.40 9.56
N ALA A 72 19.57 16.29 8.68
CA ALA A 72 19.01 17.58 9.08
C ALA A 72 17.80 17.45 10.03
N ILE A 73 16.98 16.41 9.86
CA ILE A 73 15.88 16.09 10.78
C ILE A 73 16.42 15.62 12.14
N ARG A 74 17.42 14.73 12.16
CA ARG A 74 18.06 14.27 13.41
C ARG A 74 18.69 15.42 14.19
N ASP A 75 19.36 16.32 13.49
CA ASP A 75 20.07 17.46 14.08
C ASP A 75 19.13 18.62 14.44
N GLY A 76 17.83 18.52 14.11
CA GLY A 76 16.82 19.54 14.41
C GLY A 76 16.95 20.81 13.56
N SER A 77 17.80 20.82 12.52
CA SER A 77 18.01 21.96 11.62
C SER A 77 17.00 22.01 10.47
N PHE A 78 16.20 20.96 10.30
CA PHE A 78 15.12 20.94 9.32
C PHE A 78 13.91 21.74 9.81
N SER A 79 13.63 22.88 9.16
CA SER A 79 12.48 23.72 9.46
C SER A 79 11.24 23.28 8.69
N ILE A 80 10.14 23.02 9.41
CA ILE A 80 8.84 22.69 8.81
C ILE A 80 8.14 23.96 8.34
N ASN A 81 7.62 23.96 7.11
CA ASN A 81 6.69 24.98 6.63
C ASN A 81 5.25 24.40 6.61
N PRO A 82 4.39 24.79 7.57
CA PRO A 82 3.03 24.25 7.66
C PRO A 82 2.14 24.66 6.48
N GLY A 83 2.32 25.86 5.92
CA GLY A 83 1.54 26.33 4.77
C GLY A 83 1.81 25.48 3.53
N ALA A 84 3.09 25.22 3.23
CA ALA A 84 3.47 24.37 2.11
C ALA A 84 2.96 22.92 2.25
N ILE A 85 2.82 22.41 3.48
CA ILE A 85 2.21 21.09 3.72
C ILE A 85 0.73 21.13 3.39
N ALA A 86 0.00 22.14 3.89
CA ALA A 86 -1.44 22.28 3.63
C ALA A 86 -1.75 22.39 2.13
N ASP A 87 -0.97 23.19 1.39
CA ASP A 87 -1.14 23.35 -0.06
C ASP A 87 -0.92 22.03 -0.80
N LYS A 88 0.11 21.26 -0.42
CA LYS A 88 0.39 19.94 -0.99
C LYS A 88 -0.71 18.92 -0.67
N LEU A 89 -1.23 18.93 0.56
CA LEU A 89 -2.35 18.05 0.96
C LEU A 89 -3.62 18.38 0.17
N LEU A 90 -3.93 19.67 0.02
CA LEU A 90 -5.08 20.10 -0.78
C LEU A 90 -4.91 19.73 -2.26
N SER A 91 -3.72 19.96 -2.82
CA SER A 91 -3.40 19.59 -4.20
C SER A 91 -3.55 18.08 -4.43
N ASN A 92 -3.04 17.25 -3.51
CA ASN A 92 -3.20 15.80 -3.60
C ASN A 92 -4.67 15.36 -3.50
N ALA A 93 -5.43 15.96 -2.58
CA ALA A 93 -6.86 15.69 -2.43
C ALA A 93 -7.65 16.08 -3.69
N GLN A 94 -7.33 17.22 -4.31
CA GLN A 94 -7.93 17.64 -5.59
C GLN A 94 -7.58 16.69 -6.73
N GLU A 95 -6.35 16.17 -6.78
CA GLU A 95 -5.93 15.22 -7.80
C GLU A 95 -6.70 13.89 -7.69
N VAL A 96 -6.88 13.38 -6.47
CA VAL A 96 -7.65 12.15 -6.20
C VAL A 96 -9.14 12.36 -6.46
N LEU A 97 -9.70 13.45 -5.94
CA LEU A 97 -11.13 13.75 -6.09
C LEU A 97 -11.49 14.12 -7.53
N GLY A 98 -10.62 14.88 -8.22
CA GLY A 98 -10.78 15.25 -9.62
C GLY A 98 -10.75 14.05 -10.57
N ARG A 99 -9.97 13.02 -10.22
CA ARG A 99 -10.00 11.73 -10.93
C ARG A 99 -11.24 10.89 -10.63
N SER A 100 -11.82 11.03 -9.43
CA SER A 100 -13.05 10.32 -9.04
C SER A 100 -14.35 10.97 -9.54
N ARG A 101 -14.31 12.20 -10.08
CA ARG A 101 -15.50 12.87 -10.58
C ARG A 101 -15.79 12.35 -12.00
N PRO A 102 -16.87 11.58 -12.22
CA PRO A 102 -17.23 11.15 -13.56
C PRO A 102 -17.57 12.40 -14.38
N GLN A 103 -16.77 12.65 -15.42
CA GLN A 103 -17.06 13.68 -16.42
C GLN A 103 -18.32 13.22 -17.15
N HIS A 104 -19.43 13.92 -16.93
CA HIS A 104 -20.73 13.61 -17.51
C HIS A 104 -21.37 14.86 -18.10
#